data_AF-A0A8T7EN81-F1
#
_entry.id   AF-A0A8T7EN81-F1
#
_cell.length_a   1.000
_cell.length_b   1.000
_cell.length_c   1.000
_cell.angle_alpha   90.00
_cell.angle_beta   90.00
_cell.angle_gamma   90.00
#
_symmetry.space_group_name_H-M   'P 1'
#
loop_
_entity.id
_entity.type
_entity.pdbx_description
1 polymer ?
#
loop_
_entity_poly.entity_id
_entity_poly.type
_entity_poly.pdbx_seq_one_letter_code
_entity_poly.pdbx_strand_id
1 'polypeptide(L)'
;MLPYEQCAAVFKEIGERFIPASSIWRQTQDYGERLQICVEQQRQQVSVERIVLPDSRYDHDQRKAVSMDGGMVNIRGEGWRELKVGAVFDVETRLERNPQTRQLEEMAHGVNLHYTAVLGTKDAFTPALWALAVQHELPTAKERAVIGDGAAWIWNVAEDVCPDGRQIVDWFHAVQHLAQAASTLYPDEEDTKSVSSGSEPTKTISTWDVFTKLSSRFT
;
A
#
# COMPACT_ATOMS: atom_id res chain seq x y z
N MET A 1 -3.50 -12.36 10.58
CA MET A 1 -3.03 -12.67 11.95
C MET A 1 -3.95 -13.71 12.57
N LEU A 2 -3.41 -14.60 13.41
CA LEU A 2 -4.19 -15.60 14.15
C LEU A 2 -4.66 -15.03 15.50
N PRO A 3 -5.90 -15.30 15.95
CA PRO A 3 -6.31 -15.09 17.34
C PRO A 3 -5.38 -15.82 18.32
N TYR A 4 -5.23 -15.31 19.55
CA TYR A 4 -4.30 -15.88 20.53
C TYR A 4 -4.55 -17.36 20.86
N GLU A 5 -5.81 -17.79 20.83
CA GLU A 5 -6.18 -19.20 21.02
C GLU A 5 -5.67 -20.08 19.87
N GLN A 6 -5.72 -19.58 18.63
CA GLN A 6 -5.18 -20.26 17.46
C GLN A 6 -3.64 -20.24 17.49
N CYS A 7 -3.01 -19.14 17.93
CA CYS A 7 -1.56 -19.12 18.17
C CYS A 7 -1.14 -20.17 19.20
N ALA A 8 -1.89 -20.32 20.30
CA ALA A 8 -1.61 -21.33 21.32
C ALA A 8 -1.72 -22.75 20.75
N ALA A 9 -2.70 -23.01 19.88
CA ALA A 9 -2.82 -24.27 19.16
C ALA A 9 -1.60 -24.53 18.26
N VAL A 10 -1.19 -23.53 17.46
CA VAL A 10 0.00 -23.63 16.59
C VAL A 10 1.28 -23.90 17.38
N PHE A 11 1.51 -23.18 18.49
CA PHE A 11 2.70 -23.41 19.33
C PHE A 11 2.71 -24.82 19.93
N LYS A 12 1.55 -25.35 20.30
CA LYS A 12 1.42 -26.72 20.82
C LYS A 12 1.68 -27.77 19.74
N GLU A 13 1.13 -27.57 18.55
CA GLU A 13 1.14 -28.57 17.47
C GLU A 13 2.44 -28.58 16.68
N ILE A 14 2.96 -27.40 16.30
CA ILE A 14 4.18 -27.27 15.48
C ILE A 14 5.40 -27.05 16.37
N GLY A 15 5.26 -26.22 17.40
CA GLY A 15 6.37 -25.85 18.28
C GLY A 15 6.63 -26.82 19.43
N GLU A 16 5.80 -27.86 19.58
CA GLU A 16 5.79 -28.82 20.69
C GLU A 16 5.84 -28.18 22.09
N ARG A 17 5.38 -26.92 22.19
CA ARG A 17 5.42 -26.12 23.41
C ARG A 17 4.07 -25.53 23.68
N PHE A 18 3.50 -25.84 24.83
CA PHE A 18 2.29 -25.19 25.26
C PHE A 18 2.59 -23.78 25.78
N ILE A 19 2.15 -22.77 25.04
CA ILE A 19 2.16 -21.37 25.47
C ILE A 19 0.70 -20.93 25.60
N PRO A 20 0.20 -20.63 26.82
CA PRO A 20 -1.17 -20.16 27.01
C PRO A 20 -1.46 -18.89 26.22
N ALA A 21 -2.69 -18.73 25.73
CA ALA A 21 -3.14 -17.54 25.02
C ALA A 21 -2.88 -16.24 25.82
N SER A 22 -3.02 -16.28 27.14
CA SER A 22 -2.72 -15.15 28.04
C SER A 22 -1.23 -14.79 28.08
N SER A 23 -0.33 -15.78 27.99
CA SER A 23 1.11 -15.56 27.90
C SER A 23 1.50 -14.98 26.54
N ILE A 24 0.91 -15.49 25.46
CA ILE A 24 1.11 -14.93 24.10
C ILE A 24 0.64 -13.48 24.07
N TRP A 25 -0.53 -13.19 24.64
CA TRP A 25 -1.06 -11.83 24.76
C TRP A 25 -0.10 -10.93 25.55
N ARG A 26 0.33 -11.35 26.75
CA ARG A 26 1.26 -10.56 27.59
C ARG A 26 2.57 -10.27 26.86
N GLN A 27 3.18 -11.28 26.26
CA GLN A 27 4.40 -11.09 25.46
C GLN A 27 4.14 -10.11 24.31
N THR A 28 2.99 -10.20 23.63
CA THR A 28 2.62 -9.24 22.58
C THR A 28 2.55 -7.81 23.12
N GLN A 29 2.03 -7.61 24.34
CA GLN A 29 2.03 -6.29 25.00
C GLN A 29 3.45 -5.83 25.32
N ASP A 30 4.28 -6.68 25.95
CA ASP A 30 5.65 -6.36 26.34
C ASP A 30 6.51 -5.95 25.12
N TYR A 31 6.42 -6.70 24.01
CA TYR A 31 7.12 -6.35 22.76
C TYR A 31 6.50 -5.12 22.10
N GLY A 32 5.17 -4.95 22.20
CA GLY A 32 4.46 -3.77 21.71
C GLY A 32 4.93 -2.49 22.37
N GLU A 33 5.06 -2.46 23.69
CA GLU A 33 5.59 -1.31 24.44
C GLU A 33 7.02 -0.96 24.04
N ARG A 34 7.89 -1.98 23.89
CA ARG A 34 9.27 -1.77 23.44
C ARG A 34 9.35 -1.22 22.02
N LEU A 35 8.50 -1.72 21.13
CA LEU A 35 8.38 -1.23 19.76
C LEU A 35 7.89 0.22 19.76
N GLN A 36 6.88 0.54 20.59
CA GLN A 36 6.33 1.87 20.72
C GLN A 36 7.40 2.87 21.19
N ILE A 37 8.20 2.53 22.19
CA ILE A 37 9.32 3.39 22.63
C ILE A 37 10.29 3.68 21.48
N CYS A 38 10.64 2.67 20.67
CA CYS A 38 11.52 2.84 19.51
C CYS A 38 10.90 3.78 18.46
N VAL A 39 9.63 3.55 18.11
CA VAL A 39 8.88 4.37 17.16
C VAL A 39 8.73 5.82 17.65
N GLU A 40 8.49 6.02 18.94
CA GLU A 40 8.29 7.34 19.54
C GLU A 40 9.61 8.13 19.63
N GLN A 41 10.72 7.45 19.95
CA GLN A 41 12.06 8.05 19.89
C GLN A 41 12.42 8.47 18.46
N GLN A 42 12.13 7.63 17.46
CA GLN A 42 12.32 7.99 16.06
C GLN A 42 11.47 9.20 15.68
N ARG A 43 10.19 9.25 16.07
CA ARG A 43 9.28 10.39 15.81
C ARG A 43 9.74 11.71 16.44
N GLN A 44 10.38 11.68 17.60
CA GLN A 44 10.89 12.91 18.24
C GLN A 44 12.12 13.50 17.53
N GLN A 45 12.84 12.70 16.73
CA GLN A 45 14.05 13.12 16.03
C GLN A 45 13.78 13.74 14.65
N VAL A 46 12.53 13.74 14.21
CA VAL A 46 12.11 14.03 12.84
C VAL A 46 10.90 14.97 12.86
N SER A 47 11.10 16.21 12.47
CA SER A 47 10.02 17.12 12.11
C SER A 47 10.20 17.52 10.65
N VAL A 48 9.10 17.58 9.90
CA VAL A 48 9.08 18.05 8.50
C VAL A 48 9.80 19.39 8.38
N GLU A 49 9.63 20.27 9.38
CA GLU A 49 10.20 21.61 9.44
C GLU A 49 11.69 21.70 9.80
N ARG A 50 12.36 20.61 10.26
CA ARG A 50 13.76 20.67 10.73
C ARG A 50 14.77 19.96 9.86
N ILE A 51 14.33 19.19 8.88
CA ILE A 51 15.26 18.45 8.02
C ILE A 51 15.56 19.35 6.82
N VAL A 52 16.69 20.05 6.90
CA VAL A 52 17.28 20.70 5.72
C VAL A 52 17.64 19.57 4.77
N LEU A 53 16.90 19.50 3.66
CA LEU A 53 17.22 18.56 2.60
C LEU A 53 18.65 18.81 2.12
N PRO A 54 19.47 17.76 1.93
CA PRO A 54 20.79 17.93 1.34
C PRO A 54 20.66 18.60 -0.04
N ASP A 55 21.65 19.41 -0.44
CA ASP A 55 21.74 20.00 -1.78
C ASP A 55 21.42 18.95 -2.87
N SER A 56 20.84 19.36 -4.01
CA SER A 56 20.55 18.49 -5.17
C SER A 56 21.77 17.74 -5.75
N ARG A 57 22.97 18.02 -5.24
CA ARG A 57 24.21 17.27 -5.52
C ARG A 57 24.28 15.90 -4.84
N TYR A 58 23.39 15.62 -3.88
CA TYR A 58 23.30 14.34 -3.18
C TYR A 58 22.27 13.40 -3.82
N ASP A 59 21.74 13.76 -4.99
CA ASP A 59 20.79 12.92 -5.72
C ASP A 59 21.45 11.60 -6.15
N HIS A 60 20.88 10.49 -5.73
CA HIS A 60 21.32 9.16 -6.17
C HIS A 60 20.40 8.61 -7.28
N ASP A 61 20.96 7.78 -8.16
CA ASP A 61 20.19 7.16 -9.26
C ASP A 61 19.31 5.98 -8.81
N GLN A 62 19.36 5.56 -7.53
CA GLN A 62 18.44 4.55 -7.02
C GLN A 62 17.00 5.09 -7.03
N ARG A 63 16.11 4.37 -7.75
CA ARG A 63 14.68 4.68 -7.80
C ARG A 63 14.03 4.34 -6.46
N LYS A 64 13.23 5.25 -5.94
CA LYS A 64 12.48 5.03 -4.69
C LYS A 64 11.01 5.35 -4.89
N ALA A 65 10.17 4.70 -4.11
CA ALA A 65 8.74 4.99 -4.11
C ALA A 65 8.19 4.96 -2.70
N VAL A 66 7.10 5.69 -2.51
CA VAL A 66 6.28 5.62 -1.32
C VAL A 66 4.85 5.23 -1.71
N SER A 67 4.27 4.24 -1.05
CA SER A 67 2.85 3.94 -1.17
C SER A 67 2.11 4.34 0.10
N MET A 68 0.86 4.77 -0.05
CA MET A 68 -0.02 5.14 1.06
C MET A 68 -1.39 4.52 0.87
N ASP A 69 -2.00 4.11 1.98
CA ASP A 69 -3.36 3.60 2.02
C ASP A 69 -4.02 3.90 3.38
N GLY A 70 -5.35 3.90 3.40
CA GLY A 70 -6.18 4.11 4.58
C GLY A 70 -7.17 2.97 4.77
N GLY A 71 -7.39 2.56 6.01
CA GLY A 71 -8.33 1.49 6.33
C GLY A 71 -9.04 1.71 7.66
N MET A 72 -10.17 1.02 7.84
CA MET A 72 -10.91 1.02 9.10
C MET A 72 -10.58 -0.23 9.92
N VAL A 73 -10.21 -0.05 11.18
CA VAL A 73 -9.97 -1.14 12.13
C VAL A 73 -10.97 -1.02 13.28
N ASN A 74 -11.66 -2.12 13.58
CA ASN A 74 -12.54 -2.18 14.74
C ASN A 74 -11.74 -2.55 15.99
N ILE A 75 -11.63 -1.62 16.92
CA ILE A 75 -10.96 -1.82 18.21
C ILE A 75 -12.02 -2.18 19.24
N ARG A 76 -11.82 -3.33 19.90
CA ARG A 76 -12.73 -3.84 20.92
C ARG A 76 -12.90 -2.81 22.04
N GLY A 77 -14.13 -2.36 22.26
CA GLY A 77 -14.47 -1.37 23.28
C GLY A 77 -14.34 0.09 22.83
N GLU A 78 -13.75 0.35 21.67
CA GLU A 78 -13.56 1.71 21.12
C GLU A 78 -14.28 1.95 19.79
N GLY A 79 -14.68 0.87 19.10
CA GLY A 79 -15.37 0.92 17.82
C GLY A 79 -14.41 1.07 16.64
N TRP A 80 -14.95 1.54 15.52
CA TRP A 80 -14.18 1.72 14.28
C TRP A 80 -13.27 2.93 14.38
N ARG A 81 -12.00 2.73 14.07
CA ARG A 81 -10.95 3.75 14.02
C ARG A 81 -10.29 3.71 12.65
N GLU A 82 -9.87 4.87 12.19
CA GLU A 82 -9.15 4.99 10.94
C GLU A 82 -7.64 4.76 11.16
N LEU A 83 -7.06 3.92 10.31
CA LEU A 83 -5.64 3.60 10.26
C LEU A 83 -5.09 4.13 8.93
N LYS A 84 -3.94 4.80 8.99
CA LYS A 84 -3.17 5.20 7.80
C LYS A 84 -1.87 4.43 7.77
N VAL A 85 -1.52 3.89 6.62
CA VAL A 85 -0.31 3.10 6.41
C VAL A 85 0.47 3.71 5.27
N GLY A 86 1.80 3.76 5.41
CA GLY A 86 2.69 4.12 4.33
C GLY A 86 3.88 3.19 4.27
N ALA A 87 4.35 2.90 3.07
CA ALA A 87 5.55 2.09 2.85
C ALA A 87 6.52 2.83 1.93
N VAL A 88 7.79 2.88 2.31
CA VAL A 88 8.91 3.41 1.51
C VAL A 88 9.76 2.23 1.05
N PHE A 89 10.11 2.21 -0.24
CA PHE A 89 10.83 1.09 -0.83
C PHE A 89 11.66 1.52 -2.04
N ASP A 90 12.64 0.69 -2.37
CA ASP A 90 13.45 0.84 -3.58
C ASP A 90 12.75 0.16 -4.75
N VAL A 91 12.93 0.70 -5.95
CA VAL A 91 12.34 0.13 -7.18
C VAL A 91 13.45 -0.46 -8.04
N GLU A 92 13.43 -1.77 -8.19
CA GLU A 92 14.29 -2.50 -9.12
C GLU A 92 13.51 -2.90 -10.36
N THR A 93 14.17 -2.90 -11.51
CA THR A 93 13.60 -3.44 -12.76
C THR A 93 14.27 -4.76 -13.07
N ARG A 94 13.47 -5.79 -13.33
CA ARG A 94 13.95 -7.15 -13.63
C ARG A 94 13.34 -7.60 -14.94
N LEU A 95 14.16 -8.23 -15.77
CA LEU A 95 13.67 -8.87 -16.98
C LEU A 95 13.06 -10.21 -16.60
N GLU A 96 11.74 -10.32 -16.68
CA GLU A 96 11.01 -11.54 -16.31
C GLU A 96 9.86 -11.82 -17.25
N ARG A 97 9.27 -13.01 -17.12
CA ARG A 97 8.16 -13.43 -17.96
C ARG A 97 6.85 -12.94 -17.35
N ASN A 98 6.24 -11.95 -17.99
CA ASN A 98 4.98 -11.36 -17.56
C ASN A 98 3.89 -12.47 -17.48
N PRO A 99 3.21 -12.66 -16.33
CA PRO A 99 2.27 -13.76 -16.16
C PRO A 99 0.99 -13.62 -17.00
N GLN A 100 0.61 -12.39 -17.37
CA GLN A 100 -0.55 -12.11 -18.21
C GLN A 100 -0.23 -12.26 -19.70
N THR A 101 0.86 -11.65 -20.20
CA THR A 101 1.20 -11.65 -21.63
C THR A 101 2.05 -12.85 -22.04
N ARG A 102 2.71 -13.50 -21.08
CA ARG A 102 3.71 -14.57 -21.27
C ARG A 102 4.94 -14.14 -22.07
N GLN A 103 5.16 -12.83 -22.23
CA GLN A 103 6.32 -12.25 -22.91
C GLN A 103 7.41 -11.89 -21.90
N LEU A 104 8.65 -11.79 -22.38
CA LEU A 104 9.74 -11.26 -21.57
C LEU A 104 9.62 -9.73 -21.54
N GLU A 105 9.43 -9.16 -20.36
CA GLU A 105 9.21 -7.74 -20.15
C GLU A 105 10.05 -7.24 -18.98
N GLU A 106 10.44 -5.97 -19.01
CA GLU A 106 11.06 -5.30 -17.87
C GLU A 106 9.96 -4.96 -16.84
N MET A 107 9.98 -5.65 -15.71
CA MET A 107 8.98 -5.49 -14.66
C MET A 107 9.58 -4.81 -13.42
N ALA A 108 8.83 -3.88 -12.84
CA ALA A 108 9.23 -3.15 -11.64
C ALA A 108 8.88 -3.94 -10.38
N HIS A 109 9.81 -4.02 -9.43
CA HIS A 109 9.64 -4.65 -8.13
C HIS A 109 10.00 -3.68 -7.01
N GLY A 110 9.12 -3.58 -6.02
CA GLY A 110 9.46 -2.96 -4.74
C GLY A 110 10.35 -3.90 -3.93
N VAL A 111 11.52 -3.42 -3.52
CA VAL A 111 12.46 -4.14 -2.66
C VAL A 111 12.85 -3.26 -1.47
N ASN A 112 13.46 -3.86 -0.43
CA ASN A 112 13.83 -3.14 0.81
C ASN A 112 12.65 -2.34 1.38
N LEU A 113 11.53 -3.03 1.59
CA LEU A 113 10.28 -2.40 1.99
C LEU A 113 10.31 -2.06 3.48
N HIS A 114 10.05 -0.81 3.80
CA HIS A 114 9.90 -0.31 5.16
C HIS A 114 8.55 0.36 5.30
N TYR A 115 7.89 0.22 6.45
CA TYR A 115 6.54 0.74 6.63
C TYR A 115 6.34 1.42 7.97
N THR A 116 5.37 2.33 8.00
CA THR A 116 4.87 2.97 9.21
C THR A 116 3.35 2.98 9.16
N ALA A 117 2.72 2.92 10.33
CA ALA A 117 1.28 2.96 10.45
C ALA A 117 0.87 3.83 11.63
N VAL A 118 -0.21 4.61 11.44
CA VAL A 118 -0.74 5.51 12.45
C VAL A 118 -2.25 5.33 12.54
N LEU A 119 -2.72 4.99 13.73
CA LEU A 119 -4.13 5.03 14.06
C LEU A 119 -4.51 6.48 14.33
N GLY A 120 -5.22 7.13 13.39
CA GLY A 120 -5.63 8.52 13.54
C GLY A 120 -5.57 9.36 12.26
N THR A 121 -5.31 10.65 12.46
CA THR A 121 -5.40 11.67 11.41
C THR A 121 -4.17 11.68 10.50
N LYS A 122 -4.30 12.33 9.33
CA LYS A 122 -3.16 12.56 8.44
C LYS A 122 -2.07 13.40 9.11
N ASP A 123 -2.42 14.29 10.03
CA ASP A 123 -1.47 15.19 10.69
C ASP A 123 -0.54 14.43 11.65
N ALA A 124 -1.03 13.34 12.27
CA ALA A 124 -0.21 12.44 13.05
C ALA A 124 0.60 11.46 12.17
N PHE A 125 0.08 11.13 10.98
CA PHE A 125 0.70 10.21 10.04
C PHE A 125 1.87 10.84 9.26
N THR A 126 1.71 12.08 8.80
CA THR A 126 2.67 12.77 7.92
C THR A 126 4.08 12.85 8.51
N PRO A 127 4.28 13.27 9.77
CA PRO A 127 5.62 13.29 10.36
C PRO A 127 6.25 11.90 10.48
N ALA A 128 5.43 10.88 10.76
CA ALA A 128 5.91 9.50 10.85
C ALA A 128 6.31 8.93 9.49
N LEU A 129 5.60 9.29 8.42
CA LEU A 129 5.97 8.91 7.06
C LEU A 129 7.20 9.68 6.57
N TRP A 130 7.29 10.98 6.87
CA TRP A 130 8.46 11.79 6.55
C TRP A 130 9.74 11.26 7.21
N ALA A 131 9.64 10.86 8.48
CA ALA A 131 10.73 10.20 9.20
C ALA A 131 11.29 8.99 8.43
N LEU A 132 10.37 8.11 8.01
CA LEU A 132 10.68 6.91 7.28
C LEU A 132 11.29 7.24 5.90
N ALA A 133 10.72 8.21 5.20
CA ALA A 133 11.21 8.69 3.91
C ALA A 133 12.66 9.19 4.01
N VAL A 134 12.97 10.04 4.99
CA VAL A 134 14.33 10.56 5.21
C VAL A 134 15.28 9.43 5.62
N GLN A 135 14.87 8.55 6.53
CA GLN A 135 15.69 7.41 6.96
C GLN A 135 16.09 6.50 5.78
N HIS A 136 15.23 6.42 4.76
CA HIS A 136 15.45 5.60 3.57
C HIS A 136 15.78 6.42 2.33
N GLU A 137 16.26 7.66 2.50
CA GLU A 137 16.84 8.49 1.44
C GLU A 137 15.88 8.82 0.28
N LEU A 138 14.56 8.70 0.48
CA LEU A 138 13.55 9.08 -0.52
C LEU A 138 13.67 10.54 -0.99
N PRO A 139 13.89 11.53 -0.11
CA PRO A 139 13.96 12.94 -0.54
C PRO A 139 15.19 13.28 -1.39
N THR A 140 16.23 12.44 -1.38
CA THR A 140 17.44 12.58 -2.21
C THR A 140 17.45 11.60 -3.39
N ALA A 141 16.35 10.91 -3.66
CA ALA A 141 16.25 10.05 -4.84
C ALA A 141 15.93 10.91 -6.07
N LYS A 142 16.73 10.76 -7.12
CA LYS A 142 16.52 11.44 -8.41
C LYS A 142 15.20 11.02 -9.07
N GLU A 143 14.88 9.74 -8.98
CA GLU A 143 13.63 9.17 -9.49
C GLU A 143 12.78 8.69 -8.33
N ARG A 144 11.66 9.38 -8.11
CA ARG A 144 10.74 9.12 -7.01
C ARG A 144 9.28 9.12 -7.44
N ALA A 145 8.50 8.23 -6.83
CA ALA A 145 7.07 8.10 -7.10
C ALA A 145 6.25 7.98 -5.80
N VAL A 146 4.99 8.43 -5.87
CA VAL A 146 3.99 8.27 -4.82
C VAL A 146 2.84 7.45 -5.38
N ILE A 147 2.47 6.37 -4.69
CA ILE A 147 1.39 5.47 -5.09
C ILE A 147 0.25 5.57 -4.08
N GLY A 148 -0.99 5.77 -4.54
CA GLY A 148 -2.14 5.93 -3.65
C GLY A 148 -3.47 5.56 -4.28
N ASP A 149 -4.48 5.36 -3.45
CA ASP A 149 -5.84 4.95 -3.85
C ASP A 149 -6.67 6.03 -4.56
N GLY A 150 -6.20 7.30 -4.58
CA GLY A 150 -6.94 8.44 -5.13
C GLY A 150 -7.55 9.36 -4.07
N ALA A 151 -7.51 9.01 -2.79
CA ALA A 151 -8.05 9.84 -1.72
C ALA A 151 -7.31 11.18 -1.59
N ALA A 152 -8.05 12.28 -1.47
CA ALA A 152 -7.48 13.62 -1.42
C ALA A 152 -6.45 13.82 -0.29
N TRP A 153 -6.61 13.12 0.83
CA TRP A 153 -5.64 13.21 1.93
C TRP A 153 -4.28 12.62 1.55
N ILE A 154 -4.21 11.61 0.68
CA ILE A 154 -2.95 11.03 0.22
C ILE A 154 -2.16 12.05 -0.59
N TRP A 155 -2.82 12.75 -1.51
CA TRP A 155 -2.16 13.73 -2.36
C TRP A 155 -1.66 14.95 -1.57
N ASN A 156 -2.39 15.36 -0.53
CA ASN A 156 -1.90 16.36 0.40
C ASN A 156 -0.62 15.91 1.12
N VAL A 157 -0.55 14.65 1.57
CA VAL A 157 0.65 14.10 2.23
C VAL A 157 1.79 13.90 1.22
N ALA A 158 1.47 13.58 -0.03
CA ALA A 158 2.45 13.44 -1.11
C ALA A 158 3.22 14.74 -1.36
N GLU A 159 2.54 15.88 -1.31
CA GLU A 159 3.18 17.21 -1.43
C GLU A 159 4.18 17.47 -0.31
N ASP A 160 3.88 17.03 0.92
CA ASP A 160 4.77 17.21 2.07
C ASP A 160 5.96 16.24 2.05
N VAL A 161 5.75 14.97 1.66
CA VAL A 161 6.74 13.89 1.79
C VAL A 161 7.58 13.71 0.51
N CYS A 162 7.04 14.06 -0.65
CA CYS A 162 7.67 13.81 -1.94
C CYS A 162 7.22 14.85 -2.99
N PRO A 163 7.55 16.15 -2.80
CA PRO A 163 6.99 17.27 -3.57
C PRO A 163 7.20 17.24 -5.09
N ASP A 164 8.17 16.46 -5.59
CA ASP A 164 8.40 16.27 -7.03
C ASP A 164 8.21 14.81 -7.48
N GLY A 165 7.62 13.99 -6.61
CA GLY A 165 7.35 12.59 -6.92
C GLY A 165 6.23 12.45 -7.93
N ARG A 166 6.42 11.52 -8.86
CA ARG A 166 5.34 11.13 -9.78
C ARG A 166 4.21 10.51 -8.97
N GLN A 167 3.06 11.18 -8.93
CA GLN A 167 1.85 10.65 -8.31
C GLN A 167 1.18 9.65 -9.25
N ILE A 168 0.98 8.42 -8.77
CA ILE A 168 0.47 7.28 -9.52
C ILE A 168 -0.72 6.70 -8.75
N VAL A 169 -1.86 6.54 -9.42
CA VAL A 169 -3.01 5.85 -8.83
C VAL A 169 -2.71 4.35 -8.77
N ASP A 170 -2.97 3.74 -7.63
CA ASP A 170 -2.88 2.30 -7.44
C ASP A 170 -3.78 1.56 -8.43
N TRP A 171 -3.21 0.55 -9.11
CA TRP A 171 -3.89 -0.16 -10.19
C TRP A 171 -5.15 -0.89 -9.71
N PHE A 172 -5.11 -1.48 -8.51
CA PHE A 172 -6.26 -2.22 -7.98
C PHE A 172 -7.44 -1.27 -7.72
N HIS A 173 -7.17 -0.12 -7.10
CA HIS A 173 -8.18 0.93 -6.87
C HIS A 173 -8.68 1.54 -8.19
N ALA A 174 -7.79 1.81 -9.14
CA ALA A 174 -8.18 2.30 -10.46
C ALA A 174 -9.16 1.35 -11.17
N VAL A 175 -8.86 0.04 -11.17
CA VAL A 175 -9.73 -0.98 -11.76
C VAL A 175 -11.05 -1.10 -11.00
N GLN A 176 -11.02 -1.03 -9.67
CA GLN A 176 -12.24 -1.07 -8.85
C GLN A 176 -13.17 0.12 -9.15
N HIS A 177 -12.63 1.34 -9.21
CA HIS A 177 -13.41 2.52 -9.56
C HIS A 177 -13.93 2.46 -11.00
N LEU A 178 -13.12 1.95 -11.93
CA LEU A 178 -13.54 1.73 -13.30
C LEU A 178 -14.72 0.76 -13.39
N ALA A 179 -14.65 -0.36 -12.67
CA ALA A 179 -15.72 -1.35 -12.61
C ALA A 179 -17.00 -0.75 -12.01
N GLN A 180 -16.90 0.00 -10.90
CA GLN A 180 -18.04 0.69 -10.29
C GLN A 180 -18.70 1.70 -11.24
N ALA A 181 -17.89 2.48 -11.97
CA ALA A 181 -18.39 3.42 -12.97
C ALA A 181 -19.11 2.69 -14.11
N ALA A 182 -18.55 1.57 -14.59
CA ALA A 182 -19.18 0.74 -15.62
C ALA A 182 -20.52 0.19 -15.15
N SER A 183 -20.59 -0.41 -13.96
CA SER A 183 -21.86 -0.94 -13.40
C SER A 183 -22.93 0.13 -13.21
N THR A 184 -22.53 1.38 -12.96
CA THR A 184 -23.47 2.51 -12.81
C THR A 184 -23.98 3.00 -14.17
N LEU A 185 -23.11 3.03 -15.19
CA LEU A 185 -23.45 3.53 -16.52
C LEU A 185 -24.15 2.49 -17.41
N TYR A 186 -23.96 1.21 -17.12
CA TYR A 186 -24.52 0.07 -17.87
C TYR A 186 -25.21 -0.93 -16.93
N PRO A 187 -26.32 -0.54 -16.25
CA PRO A 187 -26.99 -1.38 -15.26
C PRO A 187 -27.72 -2.59 -15.87
N ASP A 188 -28.09 -2.53 -17.15
CA ASP A 188 -28.87 -3.56 -17.85
C ASP A 188 -28.02 -4.55 -18.67
N GLU A 189 -26.69 -4.37 -18.71
CA GLU A 189 -25.78 -5.38 -19.27
C GLU A 189 -25.42 -6.35 -18.14
N GLU A 190 -26.17 -7.45 -18.00
CA GLU A 190 -25.70 -8.58 -17.19
C GLU A 190 -24.34 -9.04 -17.73
N ASP A 191 -23.39 -9.28 -16.81
CA ASP A 191 -22.15 -9.99 -17.07
C ASP A 191 -22.51 -11.32 -17.75
N THR A 192 -22.50 -11.35 -19.08
CA THR A 192 -22.95 -12.48 -19.87
C THR A 192 -21.89 -13.58 -19.80
N LYS A 193 -21.85 -14.29 -18.67
CA LYS A 193 -21.26 -15.62 -18.57
C LYS A 193 -22.20 -16.62 -19.22
N SER A 194 -22.39 -16.53 -20.53
CA SER A 194 -22.99 -17.64 -21.28
C SER A 194 -21.95 -18.76 -21.38
N VAL A 195 -22.02 -19.71 -20.45
CA VAL A 195 -21.52 -21.07 -20.69
C VAL A 195 -22.47 -21.69 -21.72
N SER A 196 -22.12 -21.61 -23.01
CA SER A 196 -22.76 -22.43 -24.04
C SER A 196 -21.71 -23.35 -24.66
N SER A 197 -21.97 -24.65 -24.53
CA SER A 197 -21.33 -25.72 -25.26
C SER A 197 -21.26 -25.43 -26.76
N GLY A 198 -20.04 -25.43 -27.32
CA GLY A 198 -19.80 -25.56 -28.76
C GLY A 198 -19.59 -24.25 -29.53
N SER A 199 -18.39 -24.15 -30.10
CA SER A 199 -17.91 -23.22 -31.15
C SER A 199 -17.76 -21.72 -30.83
N GLU A 200 -16.52 -21.27 -31.03
CA GLU A 200 -15.92 -19.92 -30.99
C GLU A 200 -15.60 -19.30 -29.61
N PRO A 201 -14.39 -18.73 -29.43
CA PRO A 201 -13.97 -18.19 -28.15
C PRO A 201 -14.76 -16.93 -27.83
N THR A 202 -15.65 -17.05 -26.85
CA THR A 202 -16.34 -15.93 -26.20
C THR A 202 -15.31 -14.92 -25.70
N LYS A 203 -15.36 -13.70 -26.27
CA LYS A 203 -14.60 -12.55 -25.75
C LYS A 203 -15.05 -12.31 -24.32
N THR A 204 -14.20 -12.65 -23.38
CA THR A 204 -14.27 -12.10 -22.02
C THR A 204 -14.28 -10.58 -22.20
N ILE A 205 -15.28 -9.88 -21.65
CA ILE A 205 -15.21 -8.41 -21.58
C ILE A 205 -13.98 -8.13 -20.71
N SER A 206 -12.89 -7.83 -21.38
CA SER A 206 -11.63 -7.56 -20.75
C SER A 206 -11.72 -6.17 -20.14
N THR A 207 -10.90 -5.89 -19.13
CA THR A 207 -10.76 -4.53 -18.58
C THR A 207 -10.50 -3.48 -19.67
N TRP A 208 -9.93 -3.90 -20.81
CA TRP A 208 -9.72 -3.08 -22.00
C TRP A 208 -11.00 -2.73 -22.77
N ASP A 209 -12.00 -3.61 -22.79
CA ASP A 209 -13.30 -3.35 -23.44
C ASP A 209 -14.10 -2.29 -22.66
N VAL A 210 -14.04 -2.36 -21.32
CA VAL A 210 -14.61 -1.34 -20.43
C VAL A 210 -13.89 0.00 -20.60
N PHE A 211 -12.55 -0.01 -20.65
CA PHE A 211 -11.74 1.19 -20.85
C PHE A 211 -12.00 1.87 -22.20
N THR A 212 -12.09 1.08 -23.28
CA THR A 212 -12.38 1.60 -24.64
C THR A 212 -13.77 2.22 -24.71
N LYS A 213 -14.80 1.57 -24.13
CA LYS A 213 -16.18 2.09 -24.09
C LYS A 213 -16.29 3.39 -23.28
N LEU A 214 -15.55 3.52 -22.18
CA LEU A 214 -15.54 4.75 -21.39
C LEU A 214 -14.83 5.88 -22.14
N SER A 215 -13.72 5.59 -22.84
CA SER A 215 -12.97 6.60 -23.58
C SER A 215 -13.76 7.27 -24.72
N SER A 216 -14.68 6.55 -25.38
CA SER A 216 -15.45 7.07 -26.52
C SER A 216 -16.59 8.03 -26.14
N ARG A 217 -16.83 8.29 -24.84
CA ARG A 217 -17.77 9.31 -24.35
C ARG A 217 -17.09 10.60 -23.88
N PHE A 218 -15.77 10.59 -23.72
CA PHE A 218 -14.99 11.75 -23.27
C PHE A 218 -14.23 12.45 -24.41
N THR A 219 -14.43 12.02 -25.65
CA THR A 219 -14.06 12.71 -26.90
C THR A 219 -15.31 13.20 -27.62
#